data_AF-A0A7S2J8Z0-F1
#
_entry.id   AF-A0A7S2J8Z0-F1
#
_cell.length_a   1.000
_cell.length_b   1.000
_cell.length_c   1.000
_cell.angle_alpha   90.00
_cell.angle_beta   90.00
_cell.angle_gamma   90.00
#
_symmetry.space_group_name_H-M   'P 1'
#
loop_
_entity.id
_entity.type
_entity.pdbx_description
1 polymer ?
#
loop_
_entity_poly.entity_id
_entity_poly.type
_entity_poly.pdbx_seq_one_letter_code
_entity_poly.pdbx_strand_id
1 'polypeptide(L)'
;TSGVASGWRQASAAVLGDAATVAVEPFELHSEKTGWDVSGLISTAVGGRRTRDTQLYFVNRRPIDPPKRIAKLINDVYHQYNSRMWPVVILSFTAGQGLVDVNVTPDKRTVVLHNEEQLLGEVQEALT
;
A
#
# COMPACT_ATOMS: atom_id res chain seq x y z
N THR A 1 -19.89 5.75 5.74
CA THR A 1 -18.45 5.86 6.07
C THR A 1 -17.62 6.34 4.88
N SER A 2 -18.20 7.12 3.96
CA SER A 2 -17.67 7.43 2.61
C SER A 2 -16.56 8.51 2.53
N GLY A 3 -16.03 8.97 3.67
CA GLY A 3 -15.12 10.12 3.73
C GLY A 3 -13.65 9.81 3.53
N VAL A 4 -13.21 8.58 3.84
CA VAL A 4 -11.78 8.22 3.82
C VAL A 4 -11.33 7.83 2.41
N ALA A 5 -12.11 7.00 1.71
CA ALA A 5 -11.84 6.59 0.33
C ALA A 5 -11.85 7.77 -0.66
N SER A 6 -12.73 8.77 -0.45
CA SER A 6 -12.76 9.99 -1.27
C SER A 6 -11.56 10.90 -1.01
N GLY A 7 -11.09 10.97 0.24
CA GLY A 7 -9.90 11.73 0.63
C GLY A 7 -8.62 11.21 -0.02
N TRP A 8 -8.41 9.89 -0.07
CA TRP A 8 -7.23 9.31 -0.70
C TRP A 8 -7.16 9.63 -2.20
N ARG A 9 -8.28 9.54 -2.93
CA ARG A 9 -8.31 9.85 -4.37
C ARG A 9 -7.97 11.32 -4.62
N GLN A 10 -8.57 12.23 -3.85
CA GLN A 10 -8.31 13.66 -4.00
C GLN A 10 -6.86 14.02 -3.65
N ALA A 11 -6.32 13.47 -2.55
CA ALA A 11 -4.94 13.69 -2.15
C ALA A 11 -3.94 13.15 -3.19
N SER A 12 -4.23 11.97 -3.74
CA SER A 12 -3.36 11.34 -4.74
C SER A 12 -3.40 12.07 -6.07
N ALA A 13 -4.56 12.60 -6.49
CA ALA A 13 -4.70 13.41 -7.70
C ALA A 13 -3.89 14.70 -7.59
N ALA A 14 -3.88 15.34 -6.41
CA ALA A 14 -3.08 16.54 -6.16
C ALA A 14 -1.56 16.29 -6.22
N VAL A 15 -1.10 15.10 -5.82
CA VAL A 15 0.34 14.77 -5.74
C VAL A 15 0.87 14.13 -7.03
N LEU A 16 0.10 13.23 -7.64
CA LEU A 16 0.51 12.42 -8.79
C LEU A 16 -0.15 12.86 -10.11
N GLY A 17 -1.12 13.77 -10.06
CA GLY A 17 -1.92 14.23 -11.19
C GLY A 17 -3.11 13.31 -11.48
N ASP A 18 -4.16 13.88 -12.08
CA ASP A 18 -5.44 13.20 -12.33
C ASP A 18 -5.27 11.90 -13.12
N ALA A 19 -4.37 11.86 -14.11
CA ALA A 19 -4.12 10.70 -14.96
C ALA A 19 -3.66 9.46 -14.17
N ALA A 20 -2.95 9.65 -13.05
CA ALA A 20 -2.52 8.55 -12.18
C ALA A 20 -3.65 8.01 -11.28
N THR A 21 -4.72 8.79 -11.10
CA THR A 21 -5.87 8.44 -10.25
C THR A 21 -7.11 7.95 -11.00
N VAL A 22 -7.10 7.93 -12.33
CA VAL A 22 -8.24 7.47 -13.14
C VAL A 22 -8.54 5.98 -12.93
N ALA A 23 -7.51 5.17 -12.74
CA ALA A 23 -7.61 3.71 -12.69
C ALA A 23 -7.12 3.14 -11.36
N VAL A 24 -7.42 3.83 -10.25
CA VAL A 24 -7.11 3.36 -8.89
C VAL A 24 -8.37 3.10 -8.08
N GLU A 25 -8.35 2.01 -7.32
CA GLU A 25 -9.43 1.58 -6.45
C GLU A 25 -9.01 1.67 -4.99
N PRO A 26 -9.94 2.05 -4.09
CA PRO A 26 -9.69 2.06 -2.66
C PRO A 26 -9.45 0.64 -2.17
N PHE A 27 -8.38 0.47 -1.39
CA PHE A 27 -8.05 -0.77 -0.71
C PHE A 27 -8.15 -0.53 0.79
N GLU A 28 -9.01 -1.28 1.46
CA GLU A 28 -9.19 -1.24 2.92
C GLU A 28 -9.18 -2.67 3.46
N LEU A 29 -8.29 -2.94 4.41
CA LEU A 29 -8.15 -4.23 5.09
C LEU A 29 -8.04 -3.96 6.59
N HIS A 30 -8.96 -4.53 7.36
CA HIS A 30 -8.93 -4.50 8.82
C HIS A 30 -8.61 -5.90 9.34
N SER A 31 -7.44 -6.06 9.94
CA SER A 31 -6.99 -7.34 10.49
C SER A 31 -7.10 -7.35 12.00
N GLU A 32 -8.16 -7.97 12.54
CA GLU A 32 -8.29 -8.17 13.98
C GLU A 32 -7.20 -9.11 14.54
N LYS A 33 -6.71 -10.04 13.70
CA LYS A 33 -5.70 -11.04 14.09
C LYS A 33 -4.31 -10.45 14.26
N THR A 34 -3.93 -9.54 13.36
CA THR A 34 -2.60 -8.93 13.36
C THR A 34 -2.59 -7.56 14.01
N GLY A 35 -3.76 -6.95 14.24
CA GLY A 35 -3.91 -5.59 14.80
C GLY A 35 -3.50 -4.49 13.81
N TRP A 36 -3.45 -4.83 12.52
CA TRP A 36 -3.11 -3.91 11.44
C TRP A 36 -4.34 -3.45 10.67
N ASP A 37 -4.40 -2.15 10.45
CA ASP A 37 -5.31 -1.46 9.56
C ASP A 37 -4.55 -1.02 8.33
N VAL A 38 -4.92 -1.51 7.15
CA VAL A 38 -4.36 -1.07 5.87
C VAL A 38 -5.42 -0.30 5.12
N SER A 39 -5.11 0.93 4.73
CA SER A 39 -5.99 1.74 3.90
C SER A 39 -5.21 2.45 2.81
N GLY A 40 -5.80 2.63 1.65
CA GLY A 40 -5.10 3.29 0.55
C GLY A 40 -5.74 3.12 -0.81
N LEU A 41 -4.91 3.22 -1.85
CA LEU A 41 -5.30 3.08 -3.25
C LEU A 41 -4.35 2.14 -3.98
N ILE A 42 -4.92 1.29 -4.83
CA ILE A 42 -4.16 0.39 -5.71
C ILE A 42 -4.71 0.53 -7.12
N SER A 43 -3.84 0.59 -8.12
CA SER A 43 -4.27 0.62 -9.52
C SER A 43 -4.86 -0.71 -9.97
N THR A 44 -5.95 -0.64 -10.73
CA THR A 44 -6.48 -1.79 -11.46
C THR A 44 -5.60 -2.13 -12.65
N ALA A 45 -5.73 -3.34 -13.20
CA ALA A 45 -4.95 -3.81 -14.36
C ALA A 45 -5.09 -2.93 -15.62
N VAL A 46 -6.14 -2.12 -15.69
CA VAL A 46 -6.43 -1.20 -16.80
C VAL A 46 -5.53 0.03 -16.77
N GLY A 47 -5.10 0.46 -15.58
CA GLY A 47 -4.16 1.57 -15.38
C GLY A 47 -2.81 1.09 -14.88
N GLY A 48 -1.78 1.91 -15.03
CA GLY A 48 -0.44 1.60 -14.56
C GLY A 48 0.57 2.60 -15.06
N ARG A 49 1.81 2.50 -14.59
CA ARG A 49 2.93 3.34 -15.06
C ARG A 49 4.06 2.49 -15.63
N ARG A 50 4.91 3.12 -16.43
CA ARG A 50 6.11 2.45 -16.96
C ARG A 50 7.21 2.28 -15.91
N THR A 51 7.12 3.03 -14.82
CA THR A 51 8.11 3.13 -13.74
C THR A 51 7.48 2.78 -12.40
N ARG A 52 8.33 2.37 -11.43
CA ARG A 52 7.93 2.04 -10.06
C ARG A 52 7.86 3.27 -9.13
N ASP A 53 7.96 4.47 -9.67
CA ASP A 53 8.07 5.73 -8.94
C ASP A 53 6.80 6.09 -8.15
N THR A 54 5.68 5.43 -8.45
CA THR A 54 4.37 5.70 -7.83
C THR A 54 3.91 4.61 -6.86
N GLN A 55 4.87 3.94 -6.20
CA GLN A 55 4.60 3.00 -5.11
C GLN A 55 5.03 3.64 -3.79
N LEU A 56 4.05 4.20 -3.07
CA LEU A 56 4.23 4.92 -1.82
C LEU A 56 3.64 4.09 -0.67
N TYR A 57 4.43 3.92 0.38
CA TYR A 57 4.05 3.17 1.55
C TYR A 57 4.20 4.04 2.79
N PHE A 58 3.23 3.95 3.68
CA PHE A 58 3.18 4.73 4.91
C PHE A 58 2.91 3.81 6.09
N VAL A 59 3.59 4.05 7.21
CA VAL A 59 3.26 3.41 8.50
C VAL A 59 3.00 4.51 9.52
N ASN A 60 1.83 4.50 10.16
CA ASN A 60 1.45 5.49 11.17
C ASN A 60 1.68 6.95 10.68
N ARG A 61 1.25 7.25 9.44
CA ARG A 61 1.41 8.53 8.72
C ARG A 61 2.86 8.93 8.40
N ARG A 62 3.83 8.02 8.47
CA ARG A 62 5.22 8.26 8.05
C ARG A 62 5.51 7.55 6.74
N PRO A 63 6.09 8.22 5.73
CA PRO A 63 6.55 7.54 4.53
C PRO A 63 7.69 6.59 4.90
N ILE A 64 7.57 5.35 4.46
CA ILE A 64 8.57 4.30 4.66
C ILE A 64 9.06 3.80 3.30
N ASP A 65 10.22 3.13 3.31
CA ASP A 65 10.62 2.39 2.13
C ASP A 65 9.66 1.21 1.88
N PRO A 66 9.46 0.81 0.62
CA PRO A 66 8.55 -0.27 0.28
C PRO A 66 8.84 -1.55 1.09
N PRO A 67 7.89 -2.07 1.89
CA PRO A 67 8.05 -3.35 2.56
C PRO A 67 8.23 -4.44 1.51
N LYS A 68 9.44 -5.00 1.40
CA LYS A 68 9.88 -5.81 0.25
C LYS A 68 8.93 -6.97 -0.06
N ARG A 69 8.38 -7.64 0.96
CA ARG A 69 7.49 -8.79 0.79
C ARG A 69 6.12 -8.37 0.26
N ILE A 70 5.49 -7.38 0.88
CA ILE A 70 4.18 -6.87 0.48
C ILE A 70 4.26 -6.20 -0.90
N ALA A 71 5.28 -5.38 -1.14
CA ALA A 71 5.49 -4.74 -2.43
C ALA A 71 5.71 -5.78 -3.53
N LYS A 72 6.48 -6.84 -3.26
CA LYS A 72 6.65 -7.94 -4.21
C LYS A 72 5.33 -8.64 -4.50
N LEU A 73 4.55 -8.98 -3.47
CA LEU A 73 3.24 -9.62 -3.62
C LEU A 73 2.29 -8.80 -4.51
N ILE A 74 2.13 -7.50 -4.23
CA ILE A 74 1.26 -6.61 -5.01
C ILE A 74 1.71 -6.57 -6.48
N ASN A 75 3.02 -6.46 -6.71
CA ASN A 75 3.57 -6.46 -8.05
C ASN A 75 3.35 -7.81 -8.76
N ASP A 76 3.53 -8.94 -8.07
CA ASP A 76 3.35 -10.27 -8.63
C ASP A 76 1.87 -10.50 -9.00
N VAL A 77 0.92 -10.12 -8.14
CA VAL A 77 -0.52 -10.18 -8.44
C VAL A 77 -0.86 -9.27 -9.63
N TYR A 78 -0.39 -8.02 -9.63
CA TYR A 78 -0.67 -7.09 -10.72
C TYR A 78 -0.10 -7.58 -12.07
N HIS A 79 1.12 -8.12 -12.10
CA HIS A 79 1.71 -8.63 -13.34
C HIS A 79 1.02 -9.86 -13.91
N GLN A 80 0.21 -10.59 -13.12
CA GLN A 80 -0.65 -11.65 -13.66
C GLN A 80 -1.69 -11.08 -14.64
N TYR A 81 -2.15 -9.85 -14.39
CA TYR A 81 -3.10 -9.16 -15.27
C TYR A 81 -2.40 -8.23 -16.27
N ASN A 82 -1.33 -7.56 -15.87
CA ASN A 82 -0.62 -6.60 -16.71
C ASN A 82 0.90 -6.61 -16.47
N SER A 83 1.60 -7.43 -17.25
CA SER A 83 3.06 -7.62 -17.15
C SER A 83 3.92 -6.49 -17.73
N ARG A 84 3.31 -5.52 -18.43
CA ARG A 84 4.04 -4.46 -19.15
C ARG A 84 4.20 -3.18 -18.33
N MET A 85 3.34 -2.99 -17.34
CA MET A 85 3.28 -1.79 -16.51
C MET A 85 3.45 -2.16 -15.04
N TRP A 86 3.75 -1.16 -14.23
CA TRP A 86 3.85 -1.24 -12.79
C TRP A 86 2.59 -0.64 -12.16
N PRO A 87 2.09 -1.23 -11.06
CA PRO A 87 0.94 -0.69 -10.37
C PRO A 87 1.28 0.64 -9.68
N VAL A 88 0.30 1.53 -9.64
CA VAL A 88 0.26 2.67 -8.70
C VAL A 88 -0.22 2.12 -7.37
N VAL A 89 0.57 2.32 -6.32
CA VAL A 89 0.28 1.79 -4.99
C VAL A 89 0.47 2.91 -3.98
N ILE A 90 -0.54 3.17 -3.17
CA ILE A 90 -0.48 4.13 -2.08
C ILE A 90 -1.11 3.44 -0.89
N LEU A 91 -0.31 2.85 0.00
CA LEU A 91 -0.83 2.10 1.14
C LEU A 91 -0.36 2.70 2.45
N SER A 92 -1.30 2.89 3.37
CA SER A 92 -1.07 3.35 4.72
C SER A 92 -1.42 2.25 5.71
N PHE A 93 -0.40 1.69 6.33
CA PHE A 93 -0.49 0.77 7.45
C PHE A 93 -0.62 1.57 8.74
N THR A 94 -1.60 1.21 9.55
CA THR A 94 -1.83 1.78 10.88
C THR A 94 -1.91 0.62 11.86
N ALA A 95 -1.21 0.74 12.97
CA ALA A 95 -1.26 -0.26 14.04
C ALA A 95 -0.95 0.42 15.37
N GLY A 96 -1.30 -0.24 16.48
CA GLY A 96 -0.93 0.22 17.81
C GLY A 96 0.58 0.39 17.95
N GLN A 97 1.04 1.39 18.73
CA GLN A 97 2.46 1.71 18.89
C GLN A 97 3.34 0.54 19.37
N GLY A 98 2.75 -0.49 20.01
CA GLY A 98 3.46 -1.69 20.44
C GLY A 98 3.70 -2.75 19.36
N LEU A 99 3.12 -2.59 18.16
CA LEU A 99 3.21 -3.55 17.05
C LEU A 99 4.13 -3.06 15.92
N VAL A 100 4.71 -1.86 16.06
CA VAL A 100 5.57 -1.24 15.06
C VAL A 100 6.89 -0.83 15.69
N ASP A 101 8.00 -1.49 15.32
CA ASP A 101 9.34 -1.03 15.69
C ASP A 101 9.91 -0.13 14.59
N VAL A 102 9.91 1.17 14.88
CA VAL A 102 10.40 2.23 13.99
C VAL A 102 11.90 2.50 14.23
N ASN A 103 12.53 1.88 15.23
CA ASN A 103 13.87 2.24 15.72
C ASN A 103 15.02 1.37 15.17
N VAL A 104 14.78 0.61 14.10
CA VAL A 104 15.69 -0.46 13.66
C VAL A 104 16.89 0.04 12.83
N THR A 105 16.79 1.23 12.21
CA THR A 105 17.84 1.76 11.32
C THR A 105 18.09 3.26 11.54
N PRO A 106 19.33 3.76 11.39
CA PRO A 106 19.65 5.17 11.57
C PRO A 106 18.95 6.09 10.55
N ASP A 107 18.49 5.56 9.42
CA ASP A 107 17.72 6.29 8.40
C ASP A 107 16.21 6.39 8.69
N LYS A 108 15.70 5.65 9.69
CA LYS A 108 14.28 5.61 10.12
C LYS A 108 13.28 5.29 9.00
N ARG A 109 13.73 4.73 7.87
CA ARG A 109 12.87 4.41 6.70
C ARG A 109 12.57 2.92 6.56
N THR A 110 13.42 2.08 7.14
CA THR A 110 13.17 0.64 7.22
C THR A 110 12.42 0.32 8.52
N VAL A 111 11.15 -0.09 8.40
CA VAL A 111 10.29 -0.49 9.51
C VAL A 111 10.10 -2.00 9.50
N VAL A 112 10.14 -2.62 10.67
CA VAL A 112 9.79 -4.04 10.84
C VAL A 112 8.32 -4.13 11.26
N LEU A 113 7.52 -4.78 10.42
CA LEU A 113 6.10 -5.03 10.69
C LEU A 113 6.01 -6.31 11.54
N HIS A 114 5.46 -6.23 12.76
CA HIS A 114 5.13 -7.44 13.51
C HIS A 114 4.01 -8.22 12.79
N ASN A 115 4.09 -9.56 12.84
CA ASN A 115 3.17 -10.48 12.17
C ASN A 115 3.09 -10.28 10.63
N GLU A 116 4.20 -9.84 10.01
CA GLU A 116 4.29 -9.59 8.56
C GLU A 116 3.77 -10.78 7.72
N GLU A 117 4.06 -12.03 8.10
CA GLU A 117 3.65 -13.21 7.34
C GLU A 117 2.12 -13.39 7.29
N GLN A 118 1.44 -13.13 8.41
CA GLN A 118 -0.02 -13.20 8.48
C GLN A 118 -0.66 -12.04 7.71
N LEU A 119 -0.12 -10.83 7.89
CA LEU A 119 -0.56 -9.66 7.14
C LEU A 119 -0.37 -9.85 5.63
N LEU A 120 0.74 -10.48 5.20
CA LEU A 120 1.01 -10.79 3.80
C LEU A 120 -0.05 -11.73 3.22
N GLY A 121 -0.46 -12.76 3.97
CA GLY A 121 -1.52 -13.68 3.57
C GLY A 121 -2.88 -12.98 3.41
N GLU A 122 -3.24 -12.11 4.35
CA GLU A 122 -4.50 -11.36 4.28
C GLU A 122 -4.50 -10.33 3.14
N VAL A 123 -3.36 -9.66 2.90
CA VAL A 123 -3.22 -8.77 1.74
C VAL A 123 -3.31 -9.55 0.43
N GLN A 124 -2.76 -10.77 0.37
CA GLN A 124 -2.86 -11.61 -0.82
C GLN A 124 -4.31 -12.03 -1.09
N GLU A 125 -5.02 -12.46 -0.06
CA GLU A 125 -6.43 -12.84 -0.14
C GLU A 125 -7.32 -11.66 -0.55
N ALA A 126 -7.02 -10.46 -0.05
CA ALA A 126 -7.76 -9.25 -0.42
C ALA A 126 -7.48 -8.74 -1.85
N LEU A 127 -6.40 -9.20 -2.49
CA LEU A 127 -6.01 -8.79 -3.85
C LEU A 127 -6.34 -9.81 -4.94
N THR A 128 -6.67 -11.04 -4.55
CA THR A 128 -7.01 -12.16 -5.45
C THR A 128 -8.52 -12.26 -5.63
#